data_AF-A0A2M8Q6W8-F1
#
_entry.id   AF-A0A2M8Q6W8-F1
#
_cell.length_a   1.000
_cell.length_b   1.000
_cell.length_c   1.000
_cell.angle_alpha   90.00
_cell.angle_beta   90.00
_cell.angle_gamma   90.00
#
_symmetry.space_group_name_H-M   'P 1'
#
loop_
_entity.id
_entity.type
_entity.pdbx_description
1 polymer ?
#
loop_
_entity_poly.entity_id
_entity_poly.type
_entity_poly.pdbx_seq_one_letter_code
_entity_poly.pdbx_strand_id
1 'polypeptide(L)'
;GNTAKDLMRNFTANLRTPEVAARVIARQQLDMNPYDLLANTQIEPDSSTFTIKIQVRNPDGEVAKLAALGFADEFYEERTAYYAQQDKRDQIEVKIRSRDISYTQVQPKPMLNAIAGAVLGLLLGVAVVMLLT
;
A
#
# COMPACT_ATOMS: atom_id res chain seq x y z
N GLY A 1 -3.33 30.46 0.11
CA GLY A 1 -3.64 29.41 1.11
C GLY A 1 -2.72 28.23 0.89
N ASN A 2 -1.66 28.11 1.70
CA ASN A 2 -0.71 26.99 1.67
C ASN A 2 -0.84 26.08 2.91
N THR A 3 -1.41 26.60 4.00
CA THR A 3 -1.51 25.95 5.31
C THR A 3 -2.21 24.60 5.28
N ALA A 4 -3.33 24.47 4.58
CA ALA A 4 -4.03 23.18 4.46
C ALA A 4 -3.21 22.11 3.72
N LYS A 5 -2.53 22.51 2.64
CA LYS A 5 -1.70 21.61 1.84
C LYS A 5 -0.44 21.19 2.61
N ASP A 6 0.16 22.11 3.34
CA ASP A 6 1.34 21.85 4.17
C ASP A 6 0.99 20.95 5.36
N LEU A 7 -0.19 21.15 5.97
CA LEU A 7 -0.72 20.27 7.00
C LEU A 7 -0.92 18.84 6.48
N MET A 8 -1.57 18.67 5.32
CA MET A 8 -1.76 17.35 4.72
C MET A 8 -0.46 16.65 4.35
N ARG A 9 0.55 17.41 3.90
CA ARG A 9 1.89 16.88 3.65
C ARG A 9 2.57 16.39 4.93
N ASN A 10 2.46 17.16 6.01
CA ASN A 10 2.97 16.76 7.31
C ASN A 10 2.31 15.44 7.78
N PHE A 11 0.99 15.33 7.63
CA PHE A 11 0.25 14.11 7.98
C PHE A 11 0.73 12.90 7.20
N THR A 12 0.94 13.08 5.89
CA THR A 12 1.48 12.04 5.01
C THR A 12 2.90 11.65 5.41
N ALA A 13 3.74 12.62 5.77
CA ALA A 13 5.12 12.36 6.19
C ALA A 13 5.18 11.55 7.50
N ASN A 14 4.33 11.87 8.47
CA ASN A 14 4.24 11.12 9.73
C ASN A 14 3.82 9.66 9.51
N LEU A 15 2.86 9.42 8.60
CA LEU A 15 2.42 8.06 8.26
C LEU A 15 3.49 7.22 7.55
N ARG A 16 4.46 7.86 6.87
CA ARG A 16 5.50 7.17 6.09
C ARG A 16 6.76 6.88 6.92
N THR A 17 6.60 6.64 8.21
CA THR A 17 7.70 6.36 9.13
C THR A 17 7.84 4.85 9.41
N PRO A 18 9.05 4.34 9.64
CA PRO A 18 9.26 2.93 10.00
C PRO A 18 8.49 2.52 11.26
N GLU A 19 8.31 3.44 12.21
CA GLU A 19 7.59 3.21 13.46
C GLU A 19 6.10 2.97 13.21
N VAL A 20 5.48 3.77 12.33
CA VAL A 20 4.09 3.56 11.89
C VAL A 20 3.97 2.23 11.17
N ALA A 21 4.87 1.94 10.22
CA ALA A 21 4.86 0.68 9.49
C ALA A 21 5.01 -0.53 10.41
N ALA A 22 5.87 -0.46 11.43
CA ALA A 22 6.02 -1.50 12.45
C ALA A 22 4.74 -1.72 13.25
N ARG A 23 4.02 -0.65 13.62
CA ARG A 23 2.72 -0.77 14.31
C ARG A 23 1.65 -1.40 13.42
N VAL A 24 1.60 -1.02 12.14
CA VAL A 24 0.71 -1.64 11.14
C VAL A 24 1.00 -3.14 11.02
N ILE A 25 2.27 -3.51 10.87
CA ILE A 25 2.71 -4.91 10.77
C ILE A 25 2.32 -5.70 12.02
N ALA A 26 2.61 -5.17 13.21
CA ALA A 26 2.30 -5.84 14.47
C ALA A 26 0.79 -6.01 14.67
N ARG A 27 0.00 -4.98 14.35
CA ARG A 27 -1.47 -5.00 14.50
C ARG A 27 -2.13 -5.99 13.55
N GLN A 28 -1.68 -6.03 12.30
CA GLN A 28 -2.25 -6.87 11.25
C GLN A 28 -1.56 -8.25 11.16
N GLN A 29 -0.58 -8.53 12.03
CA GLN A 29 0.20 -9.77 12.07
C GLN A 29 0.84 -10.12 10.71
N LEU A 30 1.38 -9.10 10.02
CA LEU A 30 1.99 -9.29 8.71
C LEU A 30 3.41 -9.84 8.86
N ASP A 31 3.78 -10.82 8.04
CA ASP A 31 5.14 -11.38 8.03
C ASP A 31 6.04 -10.61 7.05
N MET A 32 6.43 -9.39 7.43
CA MET A 32 7.34 -8.54 6.65
C MET A 32 8.07 -7.51 7.51
N ASN A 33 9.13 -6.91 6.95
CA ASN A 33 9.84 -5.81 7.59
C ASN A 33 9.15 -4.45 7.29
N PRO A 34 9.10 -3.52 8.27
CA PRO A 34 8.67 -2.13 8.06
C PRO A 34 9.20 -1.44 6.80
N TYR A 35 10.48 -1.62 6.46
CA TYR A 35 11.06 -0.98 5.27
C TYR A 35 10.49 -1.52 3.96
N ASP A 36 10.24 -2.84 3.89
CA ASP A 36 9.65 -3.48 2.72
C ASP A 36 8.20 -3.05 2.54
N LEU A 37 7.46 -2.93 3.64
CA LEU A 37 6.10 -2.40 3.62
C LEU A 37 6.09 -0.96 3.07
N LEU A 38 6.97 -0.09 3.58
CA LEU A 38 7.05 1.30 3.13
C LEU A 38 7.50 1.45 1.67
N ALA A 39 8.42 0.60 1.22
CA ALA A 39 8.86 0.58 -0.18
C ALA A 39 7.72 0.25 -1.14
N ASN A 40 6.76 -0.57 -0.70
CA ASN A 40 5.60 -0.97 -1.46
C ASN A 40 4.32 -0.19 -1.15
N THR A 41 4.43 0.88 -0.35
CA THR A 41 3.30 1.73 0.05
C THR A 41 3.42 3.13 -0.51
N GLN A 42 2.34 3.62 -1.12
CA GLN A 42 2.19 4.96 -1.63
C GLN A 42 1.11 5.69 -0.83
N ILE A 43 1.51 6.75 -0.12
CA ILE A 43 0.64 7.60 0.70
C ILE A 43 0.70 9.00 0.11
N GLU A 44 -0.44 9.50 -0.39
CA GLU A 44 -0.49 10.76 -1.12
C GLU A 44 -1.65 11.63 -0.63
N PRO A 45 -1.42 12.92 -0.36
CA PRO A 45 -2.49 13.84 -0.05
C PRO A 45 -3.16 14.33 -1.34
N ASP A 46 -4.49 14.25 -1.40
CA ASP A 46 -5.31 14.94 -2.37
C ASP A 46 -5.94 16.18 -1.72
N SER A 47 -5.32 17.34 -1.99
CA SER A 47 -5.77 18.62 -1.46
C SER A 47 -7.08 19.12 -2.07
N SER A 48 -7.51 18.57 -3.21
CA SER A 48 -8.77 18.97 -3.84
C SER A 48 -9.98 18.39 -3.11
N THR A 49 -9.83 17.19 -2.55
CA THR A 49 -10.87 16.47 -1.80
C THR A 49 -10.61 16.38 -0.30
N PHE A 50 -9.50 16.95 0.17
CA PHE A 50 -9.02 16.83 1.55
C PHE A 50 -8.94 15.36 2.00
N THR A 51 -8.38 14.49 1.16
CA THR A 51 -8.22 13.06 1.46
C THR A 51 -6.77 12.62 1.42
N ILE A 52 -6.43 11.60 2.18
CA ILE A 52 -5.14 10.91 2.07
C ILE A 52 -5.43 9.57 1.38
N LYS A 53 -4.81 9.35 0.23
CA LYS A 53 -4.90 8.10 -0.52
C LYS A 53 -3.76 7.19 -0.10
N ILE A 54 -4.10 5.99 0.34
CA ILE A 54 -3.16 4.95 0.77
C ILE A 54 -3.28 3.78 -0.18
N GLN A 55 -2.17 3.38 -0.79
CA GLN A 55 -2.10 2.25 -1.71
C GLN A 55 -0.94 1.36 -1.30
N VAL A 56 -1.22 0.10 -1.02
CA VAL A 56 -0.20 -0.91 -0.69
C VAL A 56 -0.16 -1.94 -1.82
N ARG A 57 1.04 -2.33 -2.24
CA ARG A 57 1.26 -3.40 -3.21
C ARG A 57 1.84 -4.62 -2.50
N ASN A 58 1.26 -5.79 -2.77
CA ASN A 58 1.81 -7.06 -2.31
C ASN A 58 1.38 -8.18 -3.28
N PRO A 59 2.20 -9.22 -3.48
CA PRO A 59 1.80 -10.41 -4.24
C PRO A 59 0.53 -11.07 -3.70
N ASP A 60 0.34 -11.04 -2.38
CA ASP A 60 -0.89 -11.46 -1.70
C ASP A 60 -1.83 -10.26 -1.56
N GLY A 61 -2.98 -10.34 -2.22
CA GLY A 61 -3.99 -9.27 -2.21
C GLY A 61 -4.61 -9.02 -0.83
N GLU A 62 -4.72 -10.05 0.02
CA GLU A 62 -5.25 -9.88 1.37
C GLU A 62 -4.23 -9.17 2.27
N VAL A 63 -2.95 -9.49 2.13
CA VAL A 63 -1.87 -8.77 2.82
C VAL A 63 -1.85 -7.29 2.41
N ALA A 64 -1.99 -7.00 1.10
CA ALA A 64 -2.08 -5.62 0.61
C ALA A 64 -3.28 -4.86 1.22
N LYS A 65 -4.45 -5.52 1.28
CA LYS A 65 -5.68 -4.96 1.85
C LYS A 65 -5.53 -4.69 3.35
N LEU A 66 -5.07 -5.67 4.12
CA LEU A 66 -4.88 -5.55 5.57
C LEU A 66 -3.87 -4.46 5.90
N ALA A 67 -2.77 -4.38 5.17
CA ALA A 67 -1.78 -3.31 5.33
C ALA A 67 -2.38 -1.92 5.06
N ALA A 68 -3.13 -1.76 3.95
CA ALA A 68 -3.76 -0.49 3.61
C ALA A 68 -4.78 -0.05 4.67
N LEU A 69 -5.58 -0.98 5.19
CA LEU A 69 -6.51 -0.73 6.30
C LEU A 69 -5.75 -0.38 7.59
N GLY A 70 -4.65 -1.07 7.89
CA GLY A 70 -3.83 -0.79 9.06
C GLY A 70 -3.26 0.63 9.07
N PHE A 71 -2.77 1.13 7.94
CA PHE A 71 -2.34 2.54 7.84
C PHE A 71 -3.51 3.52 8.02
N ALA A 72 -4.69 3.19 7.49
CA ALA A 72 -5.88 4.03 7.66
C ALA A 72 -6.35 4.07 9.13
N ASP A 73 -6.29 2.95 9.84
CA ASP A 73 -6.62 2.86 11.27
C ASP A 73 -5.60 3.65 12.11
N GLU A 74 -4.30 3.51 11.83
CA GLU A 74 -3.27 4.27 12.54
C GLU A 74 -3.46 5.77 12.38
N PHE A 75 -3.74 6.24 11.17
CA PHE A 75 -4.05 7.66 10.92
C PHE A 75 -5.27 8.14 11.72
N TYR A 76 -6.32 7.32 11.74
CA TYR A 76 -7.55 7.66 12.46
C TYR A 76 -7.34 7.72 13.98
N GLU A 77 -6.62 6.75 14.55
CA GLU A 77 -6.33 6.68 15.98
C GLU A 77 -5.42 7.80 16.45
N GLU A 78 -4.31 8.07 15.74
CA GLU A 78 -3.40 9.17 16.07
C GLU A 78 -4.13 10.52 16.10
N ARG A 79 -5.01 10.75 15.11
CA ARG A 79 -5.84 11.95 15.04
C ARG A 79 -6.82 12.03 16.21
N THR A 80 -7.53 10.95 16.48
CA THR A 80 -8.51 10.91 17.57
C THR A 80 -7.85 11.16 18.93
N ALA A 81 -6.68 10.57 19.18
CA ALA A 81 -5.91 10.77 20.40
C ALA A 81 -5.36 12.20 20.55
N TYR A 82 -4.92 12.81 19.44
CA TYR A 82 -4.46 14.21 19.43
C TYR A 82 -5.61 15.18 19.74
N TYR A 83 -6.81 14.96 19.19
CA TYR A 83 -7.96 15.83 19.43
C TYR A 83 -8.63 15.63 20.79
N ALA A 84 -8.52 14.45 21.40
CA ALA A 84 -9.01 14.20 22.75
C ALA A 84 -8.31 15.05 23.82
N GLN A 85 -7.14 15.61 23.51
CA GLN A 85 -6.33 16.45 24.41
C GLN A 85 -6.55 17.97 24.21
N GLN A 86 -7.27 18.38 23.15
CA GLN A 86 -7.53 19.78 22.82
C GLN A 86 -8.97 20.21 23.15
N ASP A 87 -9.19 21.52 23.39
CA ASP A 87 -10.53 22.07 23.63
C ASP A 87 -11.43 21.78 22.41
N LYS A 88 -12.70 21.41 22.65
CA LYS A 88 -13.63 20.88 21.64
C LYS A 88 -13.89 21.82 20.46
N ARG A 89 -13.57 23.11 20.62
CA ARG A 89 -13.81 24.18 19.65
C ARG A 89 -12.86 24.13 18.42
N ASP A 90 -11.73 23.44 18.52
CA ASP A 90 -10.69 23.41 17.48
C ASP A 90 -10.54 22.04 16.77
N GLN A 91 -11.49 21.11 16.97
CA GLN A 91 -11.41 19.76 16.42
C GLN A 91 -11.71 19.72 14.91
N ILE A 92 -10.84 19.06 14.14
CA ILE A 92 -11.09 18.71 12.74
C ILE A 92 -11.47 17.23 12.69
N GLU A 93 -12.73 16.92 12.39
CA GLU A 93 -13.23 15.55 12.34
C GLU A 93 -12.65 14.79 11.13
N VAL A 94 -11.97 13.66 11.38
CA VAL A 94 -11.40 12.79 10.35
C VAL A 94 -12.19 11.49 10.30
N LYS A 95 -12.63 11.07 9.11
CA LYS A 95 -13.33 9.80 8.89
C LYS A 95 -12.61 8.96 7.85
N ILE A 96 -12.60 7.64 8.05
CA ILE A 96 -12.19 6.70 7.00
C ILE A 96 -13.30 6.69 5.93
N ARG A 97 -12.95 7.05 4.70
CA ARG A 97 -13.90 7.22 3.58
C ARG A 97 -14.64 5.94 3.22
N SER A 98 -13.96 4.79 3.22
CA SER A 98 -14.55 3.46 3.08
C SER A 98 -13.60 2.42 3.68
N ARG A 99 -14.17 1.44 4.38
CA ARG A 99 -13.46 0.23 4.84
C ARG A 99 -13.66 -0.95 3.89
N ASP A 100 -14.69 -0.89 3.05
CA ASP A 100 -14.92 -1.87 2.00
C ASP A 100 -14.04 -1.52 0.80
N ILE A 101 -12.81 -2.04 0.81
CA ILE A 101 -11.83 -1.85 -0.24
C ILE A 101 -11.52 -3.21 -0.89
N SER A 102 -11.58 -3.25 -2.22
CA SER A 102 -11.18 -4.41 -3.03
C SER A 102 -9.70 -4.28 -3.43
N TYR A 103 -9.02 -5.40 -3.63
CA TYR A 103 -7.68 -5.42 -4.22
C TYR A 103 -7.75 -5.85 -5.69
N THR A 104 -6.83 -5.35 -6.51
CA THR A 104 -6.67 -5.78 -7.90
C THR A 104 -5.29 -6.39 -8.07
N GLN A 105 -5.23 -7.61 -8.60
CA GLN A 105 -3.97 -8.30 -8.86
C GLN A 105 -3.25 -7.64 -10.04
N VAL A 106 -2.10 -7.01 -9.78
CA VAL A 106 -1.30 -6.33 -10.81
C VAL A 106 -0.32 -7.29 -11.51
N GLN A 107 0.17 -8.36 -10.84
CA GLN A 107 1.10 -9.39 -11.36
C GLN A 107 1.26 -10.59 -10.38
N PRO A 108 1.76 -11.79 -10.78
CA PRO A 108 2.13 -12.24 -12.12
C PRO A 108 1.01 -13.04 -12.83
N LYS A 109 1.11 -13.15 -14.16
CA LYS A 109 0.25 -14.01 -15.00
C LYS A 109 0.98 -15.32 -15.32
N PRO A 110 1.04 -16.30 -14.40
CA PRO A 110 1.91 -17.48 -14.55
C PRO A 110 1.61 -18.29 -15.81
N MET A 111 0.34 -18.36 -16.21
CA MET A 111 -0.08 -19.04 -17.43
C MET A 111 0.52 -18.40 -18.70
N LEU A 112 0.63 -17.07 -18.73
CA LEU A 112 1.22 -16.35 -19.85
C LEU A 112 2.73 -16.62 -19.97
N ASN A 113 3.43 -16.63 -18.82
CA ASN A 113 4.85 -16.94 -18.76
C ASN A 113 5.13 -18.42 -19.11
N ALA A 114 4.25 -19.34 -18.70
CA ALA A 114 4.35 -20.75 -19.05
C ALA A 114 4.19 -20.97 -20.56
N ILE A 115 3.25 -20.28 -21.21
CA ILE A 115 3.08 -20.33 -22.67
C ILE A 115 4.32 -19.77 -23.38
N ALA A 116 4.84 -18.62 -22.94
CA ALA A 116 6.07 -18.05 -23.50
C ALA A 116 7.26 -19.02 -23.34
N GLY A 117 7.40 -19.64 -22.16
CA GLY A 117 8.42 -20.66 -21.90
C GLY A 117 8.29 -21.90 -22.78
N ALA A 118 7.06 -22.38 -23.01
CA ALA A 118 6.80 -23.54 -23.87
C ALA A 118 7.14 -23.26 -25.34
N VAL A 119 6.78 -22.07 -25.86
CA VAL A 119 7.10 -21.67 -27.23
C VAL A 119 8.61 -21.53 -27.41
N LEU A 120 9.29 -20.85 -26.48
CA LEU A 120 10.75 -20.72 -26.51
C LEU A 120 11.45 -22.08 -26.40
N GLY A 121 10.96 -22.95 -25.52
CA GLY A 121 11.49 -24.31 -25.36
C GLY A 121 11.35 -25.16 -26.62
N LEU A 122 10.21 -25.07 -27.32
CA LEU A 122 9.99 -25.78 -28.58
C LEU A 122 10.94 -25.28 -29.67
N LEU A 123 11.07 -23.96 -29.84
CA LEU A 123 11.96 -23.37 -30.83
C LEU A 123 13.43 -23.75 -30.59
N LEU A 124 13.88 -23.69 -29.34
CA LEU A 124 15.23 -24.12 -28.97
C LEU A 124 15.42 -25.63 -29.18
N GLY A 125 14.44 -26.44 -28.80
CA GLY A 125 14.49 -27.89 -29.02
C GLY A 125 14.65 -28.25 -30.50
N VAL A 126 13.87 -27.61 -31.38
CA VAL A 126 13.98 -27.80 -32.84
C VAL A 126 15.34 -27.34 -33.35
N ALA A 127 15.83 -26.18 -32.92
CA ALA A 127 17.13 -25.67 -33.35
C ALA A 127 18.28 -26.59 -32.95
N VAL A 128 18.24 -27.17 -31.74
CA VAL A 128 19.25 -28.12 -31.25
C VAL A 128 19.22 -29.41 -32.08
N VAL A 129 18.04 -29.95 -32.37
CA VAL A 129 17.92 -31.15 -33.22
C VAL A 129 18.53 -30.89 -34.60
N MET A 130 18.22 -29.75 -35.23
CA MET A 130 18.77 -29.41 -36.55
C MET A 130 20.29 -29.15 -36.56
N LEU A 131 20.88 -28.77 -35.42
CA LEU A 131 22.33 -28.61 -35.27
C LEU A 131 23.05 -29.97 -35.11
N LEU A 132 22.35 -31.00 -34.64
CA LEU A 132 22.90 -32.31 -34.33
C LEU A 132 22.64 -33.38 -35.42
N THR A 133 21.83 -33.06 -36.43
CA THR A 133 21.50 -33.91 -37.59
C THR A 133 22.11 -33.38 -38.87
#